data_AF-A0AAW0K9G6-F1
#
_entry.id   AF-A0AAW0K9G6-F1
#
_cell.length_a   1.000
_cell.length_b   1.000
_cell.length_c   1.000
_cell.angle_alpha   90.00
_cell.angle_beta   90.00
_cell.angle_gamma   90.00
#
_symmetry.space_group_name_H-M   'P 1'
#
loop_
_entity.id
_entity.type
_entity.pdbx_description
1 polymer ?
#
loop_
_entity_poly.entity_id
_entity_poly.type
_entity_poly.pdbx_seq_one_letter_code
_entity_poly.pdbx_strand_id
1 'polypeptide(L)'
;MSKQWSERVCEEFYRQGDLEQKFELEISPLCNQQKDSIPSIQIGFMTYIVEPLFREWARFTGNSTLSENMLSHLAHNKAQWKSLLSKQHRRRGSGQDSAAPTSETLEQTEGATP
;
A
#
# COMPACT_ATOMS: atom_id res chain seq x y z
N MET A 1 -16.46 9.38 -2.10
CA MET A 1 -15.62 10.55 -1.71
C MET A 1 -14.31 10.16 -1.05
N SER A 2 -14.29 9.30 -0.01
CA SER A 2 -13.04 8.94 0.71
C SER A 2 -11.89 8.55 -0.23
N LYS A 3 -12.13 7.67 -1.21
CA LYS A 3 -11.12 7.24 -2.18
C LYS A 3 -10.40 8.40 -2.90
N GLN A 4 -11.15 9.38 -3.43
CA GLN A 4 -10.57 10.50 -4.19
C GLN A 4 -9.68 11.37 -3.31
N TRP A 5 -10.09 11.62 -2.06
CA TRP A 5 -9.28 12.36 -1.10
C TRP A 5 -8.02 11.59 -0.70
N SER A 6 -8.13 10.28 -0.50
CA SER A 6 -6.98 9.41 -0.23
C SER A 6 -5.98 9.39 -1.39
N GLU A 7 -6.45 9.39 -2.64
CA GLU A 7 -5.58 9.45 -3.81
C GLU A 7 -4.85 10.80 -3.89
N ARG A 8 -5.56 11.91 -3.74
CA ARG A 8 -4.98 13.27 -3.80
C ARG A 8 -3.97 13.54 -2.69
N VAL A 9 -4.26 13.12 -1.45
CA VAL A 9 -3.32 13.36 -0.34
C VAL A 9 -2.05 12.52 -0.48
N CYS A 10 -2.16 11.28 -0.96
CA CYS A 10 -0.99 10.45 -1.21
C CYS A 10 -0.20 10.93 -2.43
N GLU A 11 -0.86 11.48 -3.46
CA GLU A 11 -0.19 12.14 -4.58
C GLU A 11 0.69 13.30 -4.08
N GLU A 12 0.18 14.14 -3.16
CA GLU A 12 0.97 15.20 -2.54
C GLU A 12 2.17 14.66 -1.75
N PHE A 13 1.97 13.60 -0.94
CA PHE A 13 3.07 12.96 -0.20
C PHE A 13 4.16 12.41 -1.12
N TYR A 14 3.79 11.73 -2.21
CA TYR A 14 4.77 11.19 -3.15
C TYR A 14 5.49 12.30 -3.90
N ARG A 15 4.80 13.38 -4.27
CA ARG A 15 5.42 14.56 -4.86
C ARG A 15 6.44 15.20 -3.92
N GLN A 16 6.15 15.25 -2.62
CA GLN A 16 7.11 15.68 -1.61
C GLN A 16 8.33 14.76 -1.58
N GLY A 17 8.13 13.44 -1.54
CA GLY A 17 9.23 12.47 -1.53
C GLY A 17 10.11 12.52 -2.77
N ASP A 18 9.53 12.77 -3.95
CA ASP A 18 10.29 12.97 -5.19
C ASP A 18 11.19 14.21 -5.11
N LEU A 19 10.70 15.30 -4.51
CA LEU A 19 11.49 16.51 -4.27
C LEU A 19 12.59 16.26 -3.23
N GLU A 20 12.27 15.59 -2.12
CA GLU A 20 13.25 15.21 -1.10
C GLU A 20 14.38 14.37 -1.70
N GLN A 21 14.03 13.36 -2.51
CA GLN A 21 15.02 12.55 -3.23
C GLN A 21 15.86 13.39 -4.19
N LYS A 22 15.24 14.29 -4.96
CA LYS A 22 15.93 15.16 -5.93
C LYS A 22 16.95 16.08 -5.26
N PHE A 23 16.67 16.55 -4.04
CA PHE A 23 17.55 17.42 -3.27
C PHE A 23 18.44 16.66 -2.28
N GLU A 24 18.55 15.33 -2.42
CA GLU A 24 19.38 14.47 -1.57
C GLU A 24 19.04 14.56 -0.08
N LEU A 25 17.77 14.81 0.23
CA LEU A 25 17.23 14.80 1.59
C LEU A 25 16.77 13.40 1.98
N GLU A 26 16.69 13.15 3.28
CA GLU A 26 15.98 11.97 3.79
C GLU A 26 14.51 12.04 3.39
N ILE A 27 14.01 11.01 2.72
CA ILE A 27 12.60 10.94 2.31
C ILE A 27 11.73 10.76 3.56
N SER A 28 10.77 11.67 3.73
CA SER A 28 9.83 11.68 4.83
C SER A 28 8.99 10.40 4.87
N PRO A 29 8.54 9.97 6.07
CA PRO A 29 7.63 8.84 6.20
C PRO A 29 6.40 8.99 5.29
N LEU A 30 5.94 7.88 4.71
CA LEU A 30 4.78 7.78 3.81
C LEU A 30 4.96 8.47 2.44
N CYS A 31 6.07 9.16 2.22
CA CYS A 31 6.33 9.92 1.00
C CYS A 31 7.07 9.09 -0.07
N ASN A 32 7.28 7.79 0.13
CA ASN A 32 8.03 6.94 -0.80
C ASN A 32 7.11 5.99 -1.57
N GLN A 33 6.74 6.32 -2.81
CA GLN A 33 5.83 5.48 -3.62
C GLN A 33 6.35 4.07 -3.93
N GLN A 34 7.67 3.83 -3.85
CA GLN A 34 8.24 2.50 -4.08
C GLN A 34 8.04 1.57 -2.87
N LYS A 35 8.06 2.14 -1.66
CA LYS A 35 7.93 1.42 -0.38
C LYS A 35 6.50 1.42 0.13
N ASP A 36 5.81 2.54 -0.01
CA ASP A 36 4.50 2.80 0.54
C ASP A 36 3.39 2.49 -0.48
N SER A 37 2.19 2.23 0.03
CA SER A 37 1.00 2.07 -0.81
C SER A 37 -0.19 2.79 -0.21
N ILE A 38 -1.04 3.38 -1.07
CA ILE A 38 -2.24 4.09 -0.63
C ILE A 38 -3.09 3.22 0.31
N PRO A 39 -3.37 1.92 0.02
CA PRO A 39 -4.12 1.08 0.94
C PRO A 39 -3.46 0.94 2.32
N SER A 40 -2.14 0.74 2.37
CA SER A 40 -1.40 0.60 3.64
C SER A 40 -1.47 1.88 4.47
N ILE A 41 -1.19 3.03 3.84
CA ILE A 41 -1.25 4.36 4.47
C ILE A 41 -2.65 4.60 5.05
N GLN A 42 -3.70 4.38 4.26
CA GLN A 42 -5.08 4.64 4.69
C GLN A 42 -5.54 3.70 5.81
N ILE A 43 -5.17 2.40 5.76
CA ILE A 43 -5.46 1.46 6.85
C ILE A 43 -4.78 1.90 8.15
N GLY A 44 -3.51 2.29 8.09
CA GLY A 44 -2.76 2.79 9.24
C GLY A 44 -3.39 4.04 9.83
N PHE A 45 -3.61 5.06 9.00
CA PHE A 45 -4.23 6.33 9.41
C PHE A 45 -5.62 6.12 10.03
N MET A 46 -6.46 5.30 9.40
CA MET A 46 -7.79 5.00 9.93
C MET A 46 -7.73 4.24 11.26
N THR A 47 -6.75 3.35 11.45
CA THR A 47 -6.64 2.54 12.68
C THR A 47 -6.12 3.35 13.85
N TYR A 48 -5.08 4.15 13.64
CA TYR A 48 -4.34 4.77 14.73
C TYR A 48 -4.77 6.20 15.03
N ILE A 49 -5.41 6.90 14.06
CA ILE A 49 -5.80 8.29 14.21
C ILE A 49 -7.33 8.45 14.13
N VAL A 50 -7.92 8.06 13.00
CA VAL A 50 -9.33 8.38 12.72
C VAL A 50 -10.29 7.60 13.62
N GLU A 51 -10.10 6.28 13.75
CA GLU A 51 -11.01 5.44 14.53
C GLU A 51 -11.01 5.80 16.03
N PRO A 52 -9.88 5.99 16.72
CA PRO A 52 -9.87 6.48 18.10
C PRO A 52 -10.58 7.84 18.26
N LEU A 53 -10.30 8.79 17.38
CA LEU A 53 -10.92 10.12 17.40
C LEU A 53 -12.44 10.04 17.26
N PHE A 54 -12.93 9.29 16.26
CA PHE A 54 -14.36 9.20 15.98
C PHE A 54 -15.13 8.39 17.04
N ARG A 55 -14.46 7.45 17.72
CA ARG A 55 -15.05 6.73 18.87
C ARG A 55 -15.27 7.65 20.06
N GLU A 56 -14.27 8.47 20.42
CA GLU A 56 -14.45 9.45 21.50
C GLU A 56 -15.47 10.54 21.11
N TRP A 57 -15.50 10.96 19.85
CA TRP A 57 -16.53 11.86 19.36
C TRP A 57 -17.94 11.26 19.47
N ALA A 58 -18.12 9.99 19.09
CA ALA A 58 -19.40 9.30 19.24
C ALA A 58 -19.84 9.24 20.71
N ARG A 59 -18.92 8.90 21.62
CA ARG A 59 -19.18 8.91 23.06
C ARG A 59 -19.57 10.30 23.58
N PHE A 60 -18.84 11.35 23.17
CA PHE A 60 -19.12 12.73 23.56
C PHE A 60 -20.50 13.20 23.08
N THR A 61 -20.90 12.79 21.88
CA THR A 61 -22.19 13.16 21.26
C THR A 61 -23.34 12.22 21.62
N GLY A 62 -23.15 11.32 22.59
CA GLY A 62 -24.19 10.39 23.03
C GLY A 62 -24.61 9.37 21.96
N ASN A 63 -23.68 8.92 21.13
CA ASN A 63 -23.92 8.03 19.98
C ASN A 63 -25.02 8.55 19.05
N SER A 64 -24.95 9.84 18.71
CA SER A 64 -25.87 10.42 17.74
C SER A 64 -25.88 9.63 16.43
N THR A 65 -27.00 9.66 15.70
CA THR A 65 -27.14 9.01 14.39
C THR A 65 -26.04 9.42 13.41
N LEU A 66 -25.60 10.69 13.46
CA LEU A 66 -24.49 11.15 12.63
C LEU A 66 -23.19 10.42 13.00
N SER A 67 -22.87 10.35 14.30
CA SER A 67 -21.66 9.67 14.79
C SER A 67 -21.64 8.17 14.43
N GLU A 68 -22.78 7.50 14.54
CA GLU A 68 -22.93 6.10 14.11
C GLU A 68 -22.72 5.94 12.60
N ASN A 69 -23.31 6.82 11.78
CA ASN A 69 -23.12 6.82 10.34
C ASN A 69 -21.64 7.05 9.95
N MET A 70 -20.96 7.99 10.62
CA MET A 70 -19.54 8.24 10.37
C MET A 70 -18.69 7.01 10.70
N LEU A 71 -18.93 6.34 11.83
CA LEU A 71 -18.23 5.12 12.22
C LEU A 71 -18.51 3.97 11.24
N SER A 72 -19.75 3.83 10.77
CA SER A 72 -20.13 2.84 9.75
C SER A 72 -19.39 3.07 8.43
N HIS A 73 -19.34 4.32 7.95
CA HIS A 73 -18.56 4.67 6.77
C HIS A 73 -17.06 4.41 6.95
N LEU A 74 -16.51 4.74 8.12
CA LEU A 74 -15.11 4.47 8.43
C LEU A 74 -14.80 2.97 8.35
N ALA A 75 -15.63 2.13 8.97
CA ALA A 75 -15.49 0.67 8.94
C ALA A 75 -15.57 0.13 7.50
N HIS A 76 -16.55 0.59 6.71
CA HIS A 76 -16.70 0.19 5.31
C HIS A 76 -15.48 0.57 4.46
N ASN A 77 -15.03 1.82 4.54
CA ASN A 77 -13.89 2.32 3.78
C ASN A 77 -12.60 1.55 4.15
N LYS A 78 -12.38 1.31 5.45
CA LYS A 78 -11.23 0.53 5.94
C LYS A 78 -11.25 -0.91 5.40
N ALA A 79 -12.42 -1.54 5.34
CA ALA A 79 -12.58 -2.87 4.75
C ALA A 79 -12.28 -2.88 3.24
N GLN A 80 -12.73 -1.85 2.51
CA GLN A 80 -12.40 -1.69 1.09
C GLN A 80 -10.89 -1.56 0.86
N TRP A 81 -10.20 -0.76 1.67
CA TRP A 81 -8.73 -0.64 1.57
C TRP A 81 -8.01 -1.95 1.88
N LYS A 82 -8.44 -2.71 2.90
CA LYS A 82 -7.89 -4.05 3.19
C LYS A 82 -8.06 -5.01 1.99
N SER A 83 -9.20 -4.95 1.31
CA SER A 83 -9.44 -5.74 0.09
C SER A 83 -8.53 -5.33 -1.07
N LEU A 84 -8.27 -4.03 -1.24
CA LEU A 84 -7.34 -3.54 -2.26
C LEU A 84 -5.89 -3.95 -1.95
N LEU A 85 -5.47 -3.88 -0.69
CA LEU A 85 -4.14 -4.32 -0.26
C LEU A 85 -3.92 -5.82 -0.53
N SER A 86 -4.90 -6.66 -0.20
CA SER A 86 -4.80 -8.11 -0.47
C SER A 86 -4.73 -8.42 -1.96
N LYS A 87 -5.49 -7.69 -2.79
CA LYS A 87 -5.40 -7.78 -4.27
C LYS A 87 -4.02 -7.35 -4.77
N GLN A 88 -3.42 -6.31 -4.20
CA GLN A 88 -2.08 -5.85 -4.56
C GLN A 88 -1.01 -6.90 -4.22
N HIS A 89 -1.05 -7.50 -3.03
CA HIS A 89 -0.12 -8.56 -2.65
C HIS A 89 -0.23 -9.80 -3.54
N ARG A 90 -1.46 -10.23 -3.87
CA ARG A 90 -1.66 -11.36 -4.80
C ARG A 90 -1.06 -11.11 -6.18
N ARG A 91 -1.20 -9.90 -6.72
CA ARG A 91 -0.61 -9.51 -8.02
C ARG A 91 0.91 -9.50 -8.00
N ARG A 92 1.54 -9.10 -6.89
CA ARG A 92 2.99 -9.18 -6.72
C ARG A 92 3.49 -10.62 -6.59
N GLY A 93 2.76 -11.48 -5.89
CA GLY A 93 3.12 -12.89 -5.70
C GLY A 93 3.01 -13.74 -6.97
N SER A 94 2.06 -13.47 -7.86
CA SER A 94 1.88 -14.22 -9.12
C SER A 94 2.88 -13.87 -10.23
N GLY A 95 3.77 -12.89 -10.02
CA GLY A 95 4.73 -12.41 -11.03
C GLY A 95 6.14 -13.01 -10.93
N GLN A 96 6.38 -13.95 -10.02
CA GLN A 96 7.72 -14.51 -9.75
C GLN A 96 7.93 -15.96 -10.22
N ASP A 97 6.92 -16.62 -10.81
CA ASP A 97 7.02 -18.05 -11.21
C ASP A 97 7.49 -18.30 -12.66
N SER A 98 8.01 -17.28 -13.37
CA SER A 98 8.55 -17.43 -14.73
C SER A 98 10.03 -17.03 -14.83
N ALA A 99 10.89 -17.72 -14.09
CA ALA A 99 12.30 -17.82 -14.42
C ALA A 99 12.68 -19.31 -14.40
N ALA A 100 12.48 -19.99 -15.55
CA ALA A 100 12.97 -21.34 -15.74
C ALA A 100 14.51 -21.34 -15.73
N PRO A 101 15.17 -22.33 -15.09
CA PRO A 101 16.61 -22.49 -15.24
C PRO A 101 16.89 -23.06 -16.64
N THR A 102 17.56 -22.28 -17.49
CA THR A 102 18.13 -22.79 -18.73
C THR A 102 19.25 -23.76 -18.38
N SER A 103 18.96 -25.06 -18.45
CA SER A 103 19.97 -26.12 -18.52
C SER A 103 20.61 -26.06 -19.90
N GLU A 104 21.77 -25.40 -20.02
CA GLU A 104 22.62 -25.56 -21.19
C GLU A 104 23.33 -26.93 -21.10
N THR A 105 22.75 -27.89 -21.83
CA THR A 105 23.44 -29.09 -22.30
C THR A 105 24.48 -28.67 -23.33
N LEU A 106 25.76 -28.92 -23.07
CA LEU A 106 26.81 -28.95 -24.09
C LEU A 106 27.45 -30.35 -24.09
N GLU A 107 26.91 -31.22 -24.94
CA GLU A 107 27.62 -32.38 -25.48
C GLU A 107 28.05 -32.05 -26.92
N GLN A 108 29.34 -32.26 -27.22
CA GLN A 108 29.90 -33.04 -28.36
C GLN A 108 31.35 -32.61 -28.65
N THR A 109 32.33 -33.49 -28.36
CA THR A 109 33.20 -34.25 -29.30
C THR A 109 34.28 -33.38 -29.95
N GLU A 110 35.59 -33.66 -29.92
CA GLU A 110 36.32 -34.79 -30.53
C GLU A 110 37.79 -34.77 -30.05
N GLY A 111 38.51 -35.89 -30.16
CA GLY A 111 39.98 -35.86 -30.27
C GLY A 111 40.70 -37.10 -29.75
N ALA A 112 40.95 -38.05 -30.65
CA ALA A 112 41.59 -39.33 -30.40
C ALA A 112 43.10 -39.23 -30.04
N THR A 113 43.54 -40.30 -29.36
CA THR A 113 44.89 -40.78 -29.00
C THR A 113 45.89 -40.83 -30.17
N PRO A 114 47.22 -41.02 -29.94
CA PRO A 114 47.83 -42.22 -29.32
C PRO A 114 48.60 -41.98 -28.02
#